data_AF-A0AA42CM61-F1
#
_entry.id   AF-A0AA42CM61-F1
#
_cell.length_a   1.000
_cell.length_b   1.000
_cell.length_c   1.000
_cell.angle_alpha   90.00
_cell.angle_beta   90.00
_cell.angle_gamma   90.00
#
_symmetry.space_group_name_H-M   'P 1'
#
loop_
_entity.id
_entity.type
_entity.pdbx_description
1 polymer ?
#
loop_
_entity_poly.entity_id
_entity_poly.type
_entity_poly.pdbx_seq_one_letter_code
_entity_poly.pdbx_strand_id
1 'polypeptide(L)'
;MKADPGNWSGGAVGKGELRGTKYGIAAASHPHLDIRNLTLAQASDIYWAEYCRAPGFDRLPLPLCQVVFDAGVMSGPARAAAWLADTRREAAVTGQIAAVSAERLAFCKSRKTWRSFGAGWGARIAACEKRGLLLAAAAPVALPVHASAASRSAHPLAPKPASQPQAGQDQGSDAHGR
;
A
#
# COMPACT_ATOMS: atom_id res chain seq x y z
N MET A 1 10.13 -11.20 -15.80
CA MET A 1 9.26 -10.04 -16.15
C MET A 1 7.93 -10.45 -16.79
N LYS A 2 7.88 -11.31 -17.83
CA LYS A 2 6.61 -11.69 -18.50
C LYS A 2 5.63 -12.49 -17.63
N ALA A 3 6.12 -13.21 -16.63
CA ALA A 3 5.32 -14.08 -15.75
C ALA A 3 4.65 -13.34 -14.58
N ASP A 4 4.89 -12.04 -14.39
CA ASP A 4 4.26 -11.26 -13.34
C ASP A 4 2.97 -10.62 -13.87
N PRO A 5 1.78 -10.98 -13.34
CA PRO A 5 0.49 -10.41 -13.74
C PRO A 5 0.44 -8.88 -13.63
N GLY A 6 1.18 -8.27 -12.70
CA GLY A 6 1.20 -6.82 -12.49
C GLY A 6 1.67 -6.02 -13.70
N ASN A 7 2.48 -6.64 -14.56
CA ASN A 7 3.04 -6.00 -15.74
C ASN A 7 2.09 -5.95 -16.94
N TRP A 8 0.94 -6.62 -16.86
CA TRP A 8 -0.05 -6.71 -17.93
C TRP A 8 -1.24 -5.78 -17.65
N SER A 9 -1.65 -4.97 -18.63
CA SER A 9 -2.76 -4.02 -18.44
C SER A 9 -4.11 -4.70 -18.18
N GLY A 10 -4.27 -5.98 -18.56
CA GLY A 10 -5.45 -6.79 -18.23
C GLY A 10 -5.38 -7.52 -16.89
N GLY A 11 -4.37 -7.27 -16.06
CA GLY A 11 -4.28 -7.82 -14.69
C GLY A 11 -3.95 -9.31 -14.59
N ALA A 12 -3.70 -9.98 -15.72
CA ALA A 12 -3.29 -11.37 -15.80
C ALA A 12 -2.27 -11.56 -16.93
N VAL A 13 -1.40 -12.57 -16.80
CA VAL A 13 -0.40 -12.88 -17.83
C VAL A 13 -1.10 -13.16 -19.16
N GLY A 14 -0.69 -12.45 -20.22
CA GLY A 14 -1.27 -12.58 -21.55
C GLY A 14 -2.60 -11.83 -21.76
N LYS A 15 -3.09 -11.07 -20.77
CA LYS A 15 -4.30 -10.26 -20.90
C LYS A 15 -3.95 -8.79 -21.04
N GLY A 16 -4.37 -8.17 -22.14
CA GLY A 16 -4.00 -6.80 -22.48
C GLY A 16 -2.55 -6.69 -22.95
N GLU A 17 -1.95 -5.51 -22.76
CA GLU A 17 -0.60 -5.20 -23.20
C GLU A 17 0.41 -5.38 -22.06
N LEU A 18 1.59 -5.92 -22.38
CA LEU A 18 2.72 -6.00 -21.45
C LEU A 18 3.41 -4.63 -21.37
N ARG A 19 2.99 -3.80 -20.41
CA ARG A 19 3.52 -2.44 -20.20
C ARG A 19 4.48 -2.31 -19.01
N GLY A 20 4.55 -3.33 -18.16
CA GLY A 20 5.51 -3.39 -17.06
C GLY A 20 5.09 -2.61 -15.81
N THR A 21 6.08 -2.32 -14.97
CA THR A 21 5.97 -1.53 -13.75
C THR A 21 7.12 -0.53 -13.70
N LYS A 22 6.84 0.73 -13.36
CA LYS A 22 7.87 1.77 -13.19
C LYS A 22 7.60 2.56 -11.91
N TYR A 23 8.63 2.79 -11.09
CA TYR A 23 8.50 3.43 -9.77
C TYR A 23 7.48 2.76 -8.82
N GLY A 24 7.22 1.46 -9.00
CA GLY A 24 6.20 0.71 -8.25
C GLY A 24 4.75 0.90 -8.76
N ILE A 25 4.56 1.68 -9.83
CA ILE A 25 3.27 1.85 -10.50
C ILE A 25 3.14 0.80 -11.60
N ALA A 26 2.24 -0.15 -11.40
CA ALA A 26 2.06 -1.33 -12.26
C ALA A 26 0.94 -1.12 -13.30
N ALA A 27 1.15 -1.62 -14.52
CA ALA A 27 0.18 -1.57 -15.61
C ALA A 27 -1.18 -2.17 -15.23
N ALA A 28 -1.19 -3.25 -14.46
CA ALA A 28 -2.42 -3.90 -14.02
C ALA A 28 -3.33 -2.98 -13.17
N SER A 29 -2.74 -2.10 -12.36
CA SER A 29 -3.51 -1.15 -11.54
C SER A 29 -3.79 0.17 -12.25
N HIS A 30 -2.99 0.50 -13.29
CA HIS A 30 -3.10 1.74 -14.04
C HIS A 30 -3.06 1.47 -15.55
N PRO A 31 -4.06 0.75 -16.09
CA PRO A 31 -4.03 0.26 -17.47
C PRO A 31 -4.14 1.38 -18.51
N HIS A 32 -4.49 2.59 -18.09
CA HIS A 32 -4.60 3.77 -18.94
C HIS A 32 -3.29 4.59 -19.01
N LEU A 33 -2.30 4.31 -18.16
CA LEU A 33 -1.04 5.05 -18.15
C LEU A 33 -0.02 4.50 -19.14
N ASP A 34 0.78 5.41 -19.70
CA ASP A 34 2.04 5.06 -20.35
C ASP A 34 3.12 4.80 -19.28
N ILE A 35 3.19 3.54 -18.82
CA ILE A 35 4.11 3.11 -17.77
C ILE A 35 5.57 3.31 -18.18
N ARG A 36 5.91 3.17 -19.46
CA ARG A 36 7.29 3.28 -19.95
C ARG A 36 7.82 4.70 -19.78
N ASN A 37 7.01 5.69 -20.15
CA ASN A 37 7.38 7.10 -20.13
C ASN A 37 6.99 7.83 -18.83
N LEU A 38 6.48 7.12 -17.82
CA LEU A 38 6.14 7.71 -16.52
C LEU A 38 7.36 8.44 -15.92
N THR A 39 7.17 9.69 -15.52
CA THR A 39 8.19 10.50 -14.84
C THR A 39 8.11 10.31 -13.32
N LEU A 40 9.19 10.67 -12.61
CA LEU A 40 9.19 10.62 -11.15
C LEU A 40 8.15 11.58 -10.53
N ALA A 41 7.95 12.75 -11.15
CA ALA A 41 6.93 13.71 -10.71
C ALA A 41 5.51 13.13 -10.84
N GLN A 42 5.18 12.53 -11.97
CA GLN A 42 3.88 11.85 -12.16
C GLN A 42 3.69 10.70 -11.18
N ALA A 43 4.73 9.88 -10.94
CA ALA A 43 4.66 8.82 -9.95
C ALA A 43 4.43 9.38 -8.53
N SER A 44 5.08 10.49 -8.18
CA SER A 44 4.87 11.19 -6.91
C SER A 44 3.44 11.70 -6.75
N ASP A 45 2.86 12.27 -7.81
CA ASP A 45 1.47 12.74 -7.78
C ASP A 45 0.48 11.57 -7.61
N ILE A 46 0.75 10.42 -8.24
CA ILE A 46 -0.04 9.19 -8.05
C ILE A 46 0.05 8.71 -6.60
N TYR A 47 1.26 8.61 -6.03
CA TYR A 47 1.41 8.21 -4.62
C TYR A 47 0.71 9.18 -3.67
N TRP A 48 0.85 10.49 -3.90
CA TRP A 48 0.20 11.51 -3.08
C TRP A 48 -1.32 11.40 -3.16
N ALA A 49 -1.88 11.27 -4.36
CA ALA A 49 -3.32 11.19 -4.56
C ALA A 49 -3.90 9.87 -4.03
N GLU A 50 -3.36 8.73 -4.45
CA GLU A 50 -4.00 7.43 -4.26
C GLU A 50 -3.55 6.68 -3.00
N TYR A 51 -2.30 6.88 -2.58
CA TYR A 51 -1.72 6.16 -1.44
C TYR A 51 -1.67 7.00 -0.17
N CYS A 52 -1.82 8.33 -0.27
CA CYS A 52 -1.82 9.24 0.88
C CYS A 52 -3.17 9.94 1.08
N ARG A 53 -3.62 10.78 0.14
CA ARG A 53 -4.83 11.61 0.29
C ARG A 53 -6.14 10.84 0.23
N ALA A 54 -6.32 9.98 -0.78
CA ALA A 54 -7.56 9.22 -0.94
C ALA A 54 -7.92 8.38 0.31
N PRO A 55 -6.98 7.65 0.95
CA PRO A 55 -7.27 6.95 2.20
C PRO A 55 -7.24 7.87 3.45
N GLY A 56 -6.94 9.16 3.29
CA GLY A 56 -6.94 10.18 4.36
C GLY A 56 -5.71 10.14 5.28
N PHE A 57 -4.61 9.52 4.85
CA PHE A 57 -3.39 9.40 5.66
C PHE A 57 -2.67 10.74 5.84
N ASP A 58 -2.87 11.69 4.94
CA ASP A 58 -2.36 13.07 5.01
C ASP A 58 -2.90 13.85 6.22
N ARG A 59 -4.00 13.38 6.84
CA ARG A 59 -4.62 14.01 8.01
C ARG A 59 -4.15 13.43 9.34
N LEU A 60 -3.27 12.43 9.31
CA LEU A 60 -2.75 11.78 10.50
C LEU A 60 -1.50 12.49 11.01
N PRO A 61 -1.18 12.39 12.32
CA PRO A 61 0.10 12.84 12.84
C PRO A 61 1.25 12.19 12.05
N LEU A 62 2.29 12.96 11.72
CA LEU A 62 3.43 12.51 10.91
C LEU A 62 4.03 11.16 11.36
N PRO A 63 4.20 10.89 12.67
CA PRO A 63 4.70 9.58 13.15
C PRO A 63 3.87 8.40 12.67
N LEU A 64 2.53 8.54 12.63
CA LEU A 64 1.60 7.51 12.21
C LEU A 64 1.40 7.50 10.69
N CYS A 65 1.31 8.69 10.08
CA CYS A 65 1.16 8.89 8.64
C CYS A 65 2.20 8.08 7.85
N GLN A 66 3.49 8.17 8.23
CA GLN A 66 4.55 7.44 7.53
C GLN A 66 4.34 5.91 7.59
N VAL A 67 3.84 5.40 8.72
CA VAL A 67 3.69 3.96 8.97
C VAL A 67 2.53 3.42 8.16
N VAL A 68 1.39 4.10 8.17
CA VAL A 68 0.21 3.69 7.39
C VAL A 68 0.41 3.91 5.90
N PHE A 69 1.16 4.93 5.49
CA PHE A 69 1.53 5.14 4.09
C PHE A 69 2.43 4.01 3.57
N ASP A 70 3.50 3.64 4.30
CA ASP A 70 4.36 2.51 3.91
C ASP A 70 3.59 1.19 3.88
N ALA A 71 2.68 0.98 4.84
CA ALA A 71 1.75 -0.14 4.84
C ALA A 71 0.85 -0.13 3.58
N GLY A 72 0.31 1.03 3.21
CA GLY A 72 -0.54 1.22 2.04
C GLY A 72 0.20 0.94 0.73
N VAL A 73 1.45 1.39 0.61
CA VAL A 73 2.28 1.12 -0.58
C VAL A 73 2.57 -0.37 -0.72
N MET A 74 2.91 -1.04 0.38
CA MET A 74 3.31 -2.45 0.33
C MET A 74 2.11 -3.43 0.26
N SER A 75 0.99 -3.08 0.89
CA SER A 75 -0.14 -3.99 1.10
C SER A 75 -1.48 -3.42 0.65
N GLY A 76 -1.48 -2.28 -0.03
CA GLY A 76 -2.68 -1.61 -0.54
C GLY A 76 -3.29 -0.63 0.47
N PRO A 77 -3.70 0.57 0.03
CA PRO A 77 -4.17 1.65 0.92
C PRO A 77 -5.45 1.27 1.67
N ALA A 78 -6.39 0.55 1.03
CA ALA A 78 -7.61 0.10 1.68
C ALA A 78 -7.35 -0.83 2.87
N ARG A 79 -6.38 -1.75 2.74
CA ARG A 79 -6.00 -2.66 3.82
C ARG A 79 -5.30 -1.93 4.96
N ALA A 80 -4.41 -0.99 4.63
CA ALA A 80 -3.76 -0.16 5.64
C ALA A 80 -4.77 0.71 6.41
N ALA A 81 -5.79 1.25 5.73
CA ALA A 81 -6.87 1.99 6.37
C ALA A 81 -7.71 1.10 7.30
N ALA A 82 -7.98 -0.16 6.92
CA ALA A 82 -8.65 -1.12 7.78
C ALA A 82 -7.85 -1.42 9.05
N TRP A 83 -6.55 -1.74 8.92
CA TRP A 83 -5.68 -1.94 10.08
C TRP A 83 -5.65 -0.73 11.00
N LEU A 84 -5.53 0.48 10.44
CA LEU A 84 -5.57 1.72 11.22
C LEU A 84 -6.89 1.85 12.00
N ALA A 85 -8.03 1.55 11.37
CA ALA A 85 -9.33 1.63 12.03
C ALA A 85 -9.44 0.67 13.22
N ASP A 86 -8.82 -0.50 13.15
CA ASP A 86 -8.81 -1.49 14.24
C ASP A 86 -7.95 -1.05 15.45
N THR A 87 -7.08 -0.05 15.26
CA THR A 87 -6.24 0.52 16.33
C THR A 87 -6.87 1.67 17.10
N ARG A 88 -8.13 2.06 16.80
CA ARG A 88 -8.80 3.21 17.42
C ARG A 88 -8.91 3.16 18.95
N ARG A 89 -8.77 1.96 19.54
CA ARG A 89 -8.72 1.75 21.00
C ARG A 89 -7.42 2.22 21.65
N GLU A 90 -6.35 2.37 20.87
CA GLU A 90 -5.05 2.82 21.36
C GLU A 90 -5.07 4.33 21.61
N ALA A 91 -4.93 4.73 22.88
CA ALA A 91 -5.01 6.13 23.28
C ALA A 91 -3.82 6.97 22.76
N ALA A 92 -2.66 6.34 22.58
CA ALA A 92 -1.43 7.01 22.15
C ALA A 92 -1.07 6.65 20.70
N VAL A 93 -0.49 7.61 19.99
CA VAL A 93 0.03 7.42 18.62
C VAL A 93 1.08 6.31 18.56
N THR A 94 1.90 6.16 19.59
CA THR A 94 2.89 5.07 19.68
C THR A 94 2.23 3.69 19.74
N GLY A 95 1.10 3.57 20.45
CA GLY A 95 0.29 2.34 20.48
C GLY A 95 -0.31 2.02 19.11
N GLN A 96 -0.84 3.02 18.41
CA GLN A 96 -1.36 2.86 17.04
C GLN A 96 -0.26 2.42 16.06
N ILE A 97 0.94 3.00 16.15
CA ILE A 97 2.10 2.63 15.34
C ILE A 97 2.47 1.15 15.53
N ALA A 98 2.57 0.70 16.78
CA ALA A 98 2.89 -0.68 17.10
C ALA A 98 1.79 -1.64 16.60
N ALA A 99 0.52 -1.29 16.83
CA ALA A 99 -0.61 -2.13 16.45
C ALA A 99 -0.75 -2.27 14.92
N VAL A 100 -0.65 -1.18 14.14
CA VAL A 100 -0.64 -1.27 12.67
C VAL A 100 0.54 -2.10 12.17
N SER A 101 1.73 -1.94 12.77
CA SER A 101 2.92 -2.69 12.38
C SER A 101 2.77 -4.19 12.65
N ALA A 102 2.14 -4.56 13.77
CA ALA A 102 1.84 -5.93 14.13
C ALA A 102 0.83 -6.59 13.17
N GLU A 103 -0.30 -5.93 12.89
CA GLU A 103 -1.32 -6.40 11.93
C GLU A 103 -0.73 -6.61 10.53
N ARG A 104 0.07 -5.64 10.08
CA ARG A 104 0.79 -5.74 8.80
C ARG A 104 1.75 -6.93 8.77
N LEU A 105 2.54 -7.13 9.83
CA LEU A 105 3.47 -8.24 9.92
C LEU A 105 2.75 -9.59 9.93
N ALA A 106 1.63 -9.70 10.65
CA ALA A 106 0.80 -10.90 10.68
C ALA A 106 0.26 -11.24 9.28
N PHE A 107 -0.25 -10.23 8.56
CA PHE A 107 -0.69 -10.40 7.17
C PHE A 107 0.46 -10.84 6.25
N CYS A 108 1.64 -10.24 6.36
CA CYS A 108 2.79 -10.64 5.55
C CYS A 108 3.20 -12.08 5.82
N LYS A 109 3.21 -12.51 7.09
CA LYS A 109 3.53 -13.89 7.51
C LYS A 109 2.55 -14.92 6.97
N SER A 110 1.29 -14.55 6.75
CA SER A 110 0.28 -15.47 6.20
C SER A 110 0.41 -15.71 4.69
N ARG A 111 1.22 -14.91 3.98
CA ARG A 111 1.42 -15.08 2.53
C ARG A 111 2.30 -16.29 2.23
N LYS A 112 1.93 -17.10 1.23
CA LYS A 112 2.74 -18.24 0.73
C LYS A 112 4.18 -17.87 0.39
N THR A 113 4.40 -16.64 -0.06
CA THR A 113 5.70 -16.08 -0.46
C THR A 113 6.55 -15.56 0.70
N TRP A 114 6.07 -15.64 1.94
CA TRP A 114 6.82 -15.26 3.14
C TRP A 114 8.16 -16.00 3.23
N ARG A 115 8.20 -17.29 2.84
CA ARG A 115 9.44 -18.09 2.83
C ARG A 115 10.56 -17.45 1.99
N SER A 116 10.21 -16.75 0.91
CA SER A 116 11.18 -16.16 -0.02
C SER A 116 11.52 -14.72 0.31
N PHE A 117 10.53 -13.91 0.72
CA PHE A 117 10.70 -12.45 0.88
C PHE A 117 10.52 -11.95 2.32
N GLY A 118 10.11 -12.83 3.23
CA GLY A 118 9.67 -12.47 4.58
C GLY A 118 10.73 -11.80 5.42
N ALA A 119 12.01 -12.20 5.29
CA ALA A 119 13.11 -11.54 5.97
C ALA A 119 13.20 -10.05 5.60
N GLY A 120 13.15 -9.74 4.30
CA GLY A 120 13.18 -8.35 3.82
C GLY A 120 11.93 -7.55 4.19
N TRP A 121 10.75 -8.17 4.08
CA TRP A 121 9.50 -7.53 4.49
C TRP A 121 9.45 -7.24 5.99
N GLY A 122 9.85 -8.20 6.82
CA GLY A 122 9.92 -8.03 8.27
C GLY A 122 10.90 -6.92 8.67
N ALA A 123 12.09 -6.88 8.06
CA ALA A 123 13.06 -5.82 8.30
C ALA A 123 12.51 -4.43 7.90
N ARG A 124 11.81 -4.32 6.76
CA ARG A 124 11.18 -3.06 6.33
C ARG A 124 10.11 -2.61 7.31
N ILE A 125 9.26 -3.51 7.79
CA ILE A 125 8.21 -3.21 8.77
C ILE A 125 8.84 -2.70 10.07
N ALA A 126 9.79 -3.45 10.63
CA ALA A 126 10.48 -3.08 11.87
C ALA A 126 11.21 -1.73 11.75
N ALA A 127 11.87 -1.47 10.61
CA ALA A 127 12.51 -0.18 10.37
C ALA A 127 11.50 0.97 10.25
N CYS A 128 10.32 0.73 9.64
CA CYS A 128 9.27 1.74 9.55
C CYS A 128 8.64 2.05 10.91
N GLU A 129 8.35 1.01 11.69
CA GLU A 129 7.85 1.14 13.06
C GLU A 129 8.83 1.94 13.91
N LYS A 130 10.12 1.58 13.88
CA LYS A 130 11.17 2.30 14.60
C LYS A 130 11.22 3.78 14.21
N ARG A 131 11.14 4.11 12.93
CA ARG A 131 11.09 5.53 12.48
C ARG A 131 9.83 6.25 12.98
N GLY A 132 8.69 5.57 12.97
CA GLY A 132 7.44 6.07 13.57
C GLY A 132 7.63 6.44 15.04
N LEU A 133 8.15 5.50 15.83
CA LEU A 133 8.40 5.69 17.26
C LEU A 133 9.42 6.79 17.53
N LEU A 134 10.48 6.90 16.72
CA LEU A 134 11.46 7.98 16.84
C LEU A 134 10.83 9.35 16.55
N LEU A 135 9.99 9.48 15.53
CA LEU A 135 9.28 10.74 15.27
C LEU A 135 8.27 11.06 16.39
N ALA A 136 7.61 10.05 16.96
CA ALA A 136 6.71 10.27 18.09
C ALA A 136 7.45 10.73 19.35
N ALA A 137 8.63 10.17 19.62
CA ALA A 137 9.48 10.56 20.75
C ALA A 137 10.12 11.96 20.55
N ALA A 138 10.45 12.31 19.31
CA ALA A 138 11.04 13.60 18.95
C ALA A 138 10.02 14.76 18.89
N ALA A 139 8.74 14.52 19.20
CA ALA A 139 7.69 15.53 19.12
C ALA A 139 7.33 16.12 20.49
N PRO A 140 8.02 17.18 20.98
CA PRO A 140 7.40 18.21 21.80
C PRO A 140 7.00 19.40 20.90
N VAL A 141 5.78 19.93 21.10
CA VAL A 141 5.14 21.06 20.40
C VAL A 141 4.49 20.72 19.05
N ALA A 142 3.16 20.80 19.06
CA ALA A 142 2.32 20.80 17.87
C ALA A 142 2.74 21.93 16.92
N LEU A 143 3.23 21.56 15.73
CA LEU A 143 3.17 22.49 14.60
C LEU A 143 1.73 22.46 14.07
N PRO A 144 1.08 23.61 13.86
CA PRO A 144 -0.19 23.66 13.17
C PRO A 144 0.06 23.12 11.76
N VAL A 145 -0.53 21.98 11.43
CA VAL A 145 -0.51 21.46 10.07
C VAL A 145 -1.18 22.53 9.21
N HIS A 146 -0.39 23.19 8.36
CA HIS A 146 -0.83 24.32 7.57
C HIS A 146 -2.13 23.98 6.82
N ALA A 147 -3.16 24.76 7.14
CA ALA A 147 -4.30 24.95 6.26
C ALA A 147 -3.80 25.59 4.95
N SER A 148 -4.11 24.90 3.84
CA SER A 148 -4.28 25.37 2.46
C SER A 148 -3.18 26.19 1.75
N ALA A 149 -2.70 25.63 0.62
CA ALA A 149 -2.62 26.21 -0.74
C ALA A 149 -1.54 25.44 -1.53
N ALA A 150 -1.61 25.10 -2.82
CA ALA A 150 -2.46 25.53 -3.92
C ALA A 150 -2.63 24.36 -4.91
N SER A 151 -3.66 24.47 -5.74
CA SER A 151 -3.98 23.55 -6.82
C SER A 151 -2.79 23.37 -7.77
N ARG A 152 -2.09 22.24 -7.71
CA ARG A 152 -1.35 21.74 -8.87
C ARG A 152 -2.39 21.16 -9.81
N SER A 153 -2.44 21.66 -11.04
CA SER A 153 -3.31 21.19 -12.11
C SER A 153 -3.35 19.67 -12.10
N ALA A 154 -4.49 19.12 -11.69
CA ALA A 154 -4.74 17.70 -11.72
C ALA A 154 -4.70 17.27 -13.19
N HIS A 155 -3.75 16.40 -13.56
CA HIS A 155 -4.04 15.48 -14.64
C HIS A 155 -5.23 14.65 -14.17
N PRO A 156 -6.30 14.48 -14.97
CA PRO A 156 -7.43 13.67 -14.54
C PRO A 156 -6.93 12.23 -14.32
N LEU A 157 -6.79 11.85 -13.05
CA LEU A 157 -6.50 10.49 -12.65
C LEU A 157 -7.84 9.75 -12.64
N ALA A 158 -7.99 8.77 -13.52
CA ALA A 158 -9.15 7.89 -13.49
C ALA A 158 -9.10 7.05 -12.19
N PRO A 159 -10.24 6.85 -11.51
CA PRO A 159 -10.27 6.05 -10.29
C PRO A 159 -9.74 4.65 -10.58
N LYS A 160 -8.83 4.17 -9.73
CA LYS A 160 -8.34 2.80 -9.78
C LYS A 160 -9.53 1.83 -9.74
N PRO A 161 -9.62 0.86 -10.66
CA PRO A 161 -10.65 -0.18 -10.57
C PRO A 161 -10.47 -0.96 -9.26
N ALA A 162 -11.58 -1.21 -8.56
CA ALA A 162 -11.58 -1.98 -7.33
C ALA A 162 -10.85 -3.31 -7.56
N SER A 163 -9.85 -3.61 -6.72
CA SER A 163 -9.18 -4.90 -6.74
C SER A 163 -10.23 -5.97 -6.45
N GLN A 164 -10.54 -6.81 -7.44
CA GLN A 164 -11.40 -7.97 -7.25
C GLN A 164 -10.80 -8.84 -6.13
N PRO A 165 -11.63 -9.38 -5.21
CA PRO A 165 -11.15 -10.37 -4.26
C PRO A 165 -10.54 -11.52 -5.05
N GLN A 166 -9.33 -11.94 -4.69
CA GLN A 166 -8.75 -13.19 -5.20
C GLN A 166 -9.76 -14.30 -4.88
N ALA A 167 -10.42 -14.82 -5.92
CA ALA A 167 -11.31 -15.96 -5.80
C ALA A 167 -10.56 -17.08 -5.07
N GLY A 168 -11.13 -17.53 -3.95
CA GLY A 168 -10.72 -18.75 -3.30
C GLY A 168 -10.78 -19.87 -4.34
N GLN A 169 -9.65 -20.51 -4.56
CA GLN A 169 -9.65 -21.78 -5.29
C GLN A 169 -10.25 -22.81 -4.36
N ASP A 170 -11.56 -22.97 -4.49
CA ASP A 170 -12.30 -24.16 -4.09
C ASP A 170 -11.77 -25.31 -4.95
N GLN A 171 -11.14 -26.31 -4.34
CA GLN A 171 -10.88 -27.58 -5.01
C GLN A 171 -11.73 -28.64 -4.34
N GLY A 172 -12.75 -29.04 -5.10
CA GLY A 172 -13.64 -30.13 -4.81
C GLY A 172 -12.88 -31.42 -4.55
N SER A 173 -13.42 -32.13 -3.56
CA SER A 173 -13.23 -33.55 -3.33
C SER A 173 -13.61 -34.33 -4.59
N ASP A 174 -12.69 -35.14 -5.12
CA ASP A 174 -13.04 -36.29 -5.93
C ASP A 174 -12.58 -37.55 -5.20
N ALA A 175 -13.58 -38.21 -4.61
CA ALA A 175 -13.52 -39.59 -4.16
C ALA A 175 -13.38 -40.51 -5.38
N HIS A 176 -12.38 -41.37 -5.40
CA HIS A 176 -12.39 -42.59 -6.20
C HIS A 176 -12.13 -43.76 -5.28
N GLY A 177 -13.23 -44.41 -4.86
CA GLY A 177 -13.20 -45.76 -4.33
C GLY A 177 -13.32 -46.77 -5.47
N ARG A 178 -12.33 -47.65 -5.56
CA ARG A 178 -12.46 -49.12 -5.50
C ARG A 178 -11.08 -49.73 -5.48
#